data_AF-A0A941Z134-F1
#
_entry.id   AF-A0A941Z134-F1
#
_cell.length_a   1.000
_cell.length_b   1.000
_cell.length_c   1.000
_cell.angle_alpha   90.00
_cell.angle_beta   90.00
_cell.angle_gamma   90.00
#
_symmetry.space_group_name_H-M   'P 1'
#
loop_
_entity.id
_entity.type
_entity.pdbx_description
1 polymer ?
#
loop_
_entity_poly.entity_id
_entity_poly.type
_entity_poly.pdbx_seq_one_letter_code
_entity_poly.pdbx_strand_id
1 'polypeptide(L)'
;MRILVWVLRGLVFFTLFAFALNNQQPVTVRWFFGAEWHAPMVIVVLAAFAGGCALGVLAMVPAWWRHRREARRLAPEAAATAPPPVSRPPAVEPVPEHPPREGL
;
A
#
# COMPACT_ATOMS: atom_id res chain seq x y z
N MET A 1 10.50 18.23 0.47
CA MET A 1 10.45 16.76 0.27
C MET A 1 10.92 16.31 -1.12
N ARG A 2 10.57 17.01 -2.22
CA ARG A 2 11.06 16.66 -3.58
C ARG A 2 12.59 16.61 -3.72
N ILE A 3 13.30 17.57 -3.14
CA ILE A 3 14.79 17.60 -3.18
C ILE A 3 15.38 16.35 -2.53
N LEU A 4 14.88 15.95 -1.35
CA LEU A 4 15.36 14.76 -0.67
C LEU A 4 15.17 13.48 -1.50
N VAL A 5 14.01 13.34 -2.16
CA VAL A 5 13.74 12.20 -3.06
C VAL A 5 14.68 12.24 -4.28
N TRP A 6 14.96 13.41 -4.84
CA TRP A 6 15.91 13.56 -5.95
C TRP A 6 17.34 13.20 -5.55
N VAL A 7 17.82 13.70 -4.40
CA VAL A 7 19.14 13.37 -3.85
C VAL A 7 19.22 11.88 -3.54
N LEU A 8 18.20 11.29 -2.91
CA LEU A 8 18.18 9.86 -2.63
C LEU A 8 18.22 9.03 -3.92
N ARG A 9 17.44 9.39 -4.95
CA ARG A 9 17.49 8.72 -6.25
C ARG A 9 18.87 8.84 -6.90
N GLY A 10 19.49 10.02 -6.84
CA GLY A 10 20.85 10.25 -7.33
C GLY A 10 21.89 9.42 -6.57
N LEU A 11 21.80 9.36 -5.25
CA LEU A 11 22.68 8.57 -4.39
C LEU A 11 22.55 7.07 -4.67
N VAL A 12 21.31 6.57 -4.76
CA VAL A 12 21.03 5.17 -5.08
C VAL A 12 21.57 4.84 -6.47
N PHE A 13 21.31 5.69 -7.47
CA PHE A 13 21.84 5.51 -8.82
C PHE A 13 23.37 5.47 -8.83
N PHE A 14 24.01 6.45 -8.19
CA PHE A 14 25.46 6.54 -8.13
C PHE A 14 26.07 5.31 -7.44
N THR A 15 25.46 4.85 -6.36
CA THR A 15 25.90 3.65 -5.63
C THR A 15 25.78 2.41 -6.51
N LEU A 16 24.63 2.20 -7.16
CA LEU A 16 24.44 1.05 -8.06
C LEU A 16 25.36 1.12 -9.28
N PHE A 17 25.60 2.31 -9.82
CA PHE A 17 26.50 2.53 -10.94
C PHE A 17 27.97 2.26 -10.57
N ALA A 18 28.44 2.84 -9.46
CA ALA A 18 29.79 2.61 -8.94
C ALA A 18 29.99 1.13 -8.57
N PHE A 19 28.98 0.51 -7.98
CA PHE A 19 28.97 -0.93 -7.72
C PHE A 19 29.10 -1.72 -9.02
N ALA A 20 28.32 -1.37 -10.05
CA ALA A 20 28.39 -2.05 -11.35
C ALA A 20 29.77 -1.90 -12.01
N LEU A 21 30.36 -0.70 -11.95
CA LEU A 21 31.67 -0.40 -12.53
C LEU A 21 32.81 -1.14 -11.80
N ASN A 22 32.72 -1.28 -10.47
CA ASN A 22 33.72 -2.00 -9.68
C ASN A 22 33.56 -3.53 -9.77
N ASN A 23 32.38 -4.02 -10.13
CA ASN A 23 32.05 -5.46 -10.17
C ASN A 23 31.81 -5.97 -11.62
N GLN A 24 32.55 -5.44 -12.60
CA GLN A 24 32.53 -5.94 -13.99
C GLN A 24 33.34 -7.22 -14.21
N GLN A 25 34.04 -7.67 -13.18
CA GLN A 25 34.84 -8.88 -13.21
C GLN A 25 33.97 -10.09 -13.61
N PRO A 26 34.41 -10.93 -14.56
CA PRO A 26 33.69 -12.16 -14.89
C PRO A 26 33.75 -13.12 -13.70
N VAL A 27 32.62 -13.71 -13.34
CA VAL A 27 32.50 -14.76 -12.31
C VAL A 27 31.95 -16.03 -12.95
N THR A 28 32.44 -17.16 -12.47
CA THR A 28 31.98 -18.49 -12.90
C THR A 28 30.98 -19.05 -11.89
N VAL A 29 29.73 -19.19 -12.30
CA VAL A 29 28.68 -19.89 -11.55
C VAL A 29 28.77 -21.37 -11.91
N ARG A 30 29.17 -22.20 -10.94
CA ARG A 30 29.32 -23.64 -11.13
C ARG A 30 28.02 -24.34 -10.75
N TRP A 31 27.41 -25.00 -11.72
CA TRP A 31 26.20 -25.77 -11.58
C TRP A 31 26.53 -27.26 -11.39
N PHE A 32 25.48 -28.06 -11.22
CA PHE A 32 25.59 -29.51 -11.17
C PHE A 32 26.10 -30.07 -12.51
N PHE A 33 26.75 -31.25 -12.50
CA PHE A 33 27.29 -31.93 -13.68
C PHE A 33 28.43 -31.20 -14.43
N GLY A 34 29.14 -30.28 -13.76
CA GLY A 34 30.27 -29.56 -14.36
C GLY A 34 29.86 -28.46 -15.34
N ALA A 35 28.57 -28.12 -15.42
CA ALA A 35 28.11 -26.97 -16.19
C ALA A 35 28.56 -25.68 -15.48
N GLU A 36 29.24 -24.80 -16.22
CA GLU A 36 29.79 -23.55 -15.68
C GLU A 36 29.33 -22.38 -16.53
N TRP A 37 28.72 -21.38 -15.89
CA TRP A 37 28.25 -20.18 -16.56
C TRP A 37 29.12 -18.99 -16.18
N HIS A 38 29.58 -18.27 -17.18
CA HIS A 38 30.40 -17.08 -17.01
C HIS A 38 29.54 -15.85 -17.23
N ALA A 39 29.44 -15.01 -16.20
CA ALA A 39 28.70 -13.76 -16.27
C ALA A 39 29.42 -12.68 -15.46
N PRO A 40 29.24 -11.38 -15.75
CA PRO A 40 29.73 -10.32 -14.88
C PRO A 40 29.13 -10.43 -13.48
N MET A 41 29.96 -10.27 -12.44
CA MET A 41 29.56 -10.40 -11.03
C MET A 41 28.36 -9.51 -10.68
N VAL A 42 28.33 -8.27 -11.19
CA VAL A 42 27.21 -7.34 -11.01
C VAL A 42 25.87 -7.94 -11.46
N ILE A 43 25.82 -8.64 -12.60
CA ILE A 43 24.56 -9.20 -13.14
C ILE A 43 24.06 -10.32 -12.22
N VAL A 44 24.97 -11.18 -11.75
CA VAL A 44 24.63 -12.29 -10.87
C VAL A 44 24.02 -11.76 -9.56
N VAL A 45 24.65 -10.76 -8.94
CA VAL A 45 24.16 -10.16 -7.69
C VAL A 45 22.81 -9.49 -7.89
N LEU A 46 22.65 -8.68 -8.94
CA LEU A 46 21.39 -7.99 -9.22
C LEU A 46 20.24 -8.98 -9.51
N ALA A 47 20.50 -10.05 -10.27
CA ALA A 47 19.51 -11.07 -10.56
C ALA A 47 19.08 -11.84 -9.30
N ALA A 48 20.03 -12.24 -8.46
CA ALA A 48 19.75 -12.93 -7.20
C ALA A 48 18.94 -12.04 -6.24
N PHE A 49 19.32 -10.77 -6.11
CA PHE A 49 18.59 -9.81 -5.28
C PHE A 49 17.17 -9.53 -5.80
N ALA A 50 17.02 -9.31 -7.10
CA ALA A 50 15.71 -9.09 -7.72
C ALA A 50 14.80 -10.32 -7.57
N GLY A 51 15.36 -11.52 -7.77
CA GLY A 51 14.66 -12.79 -7.52
C GLY A 51 14.22 -12.93 -6.07
N GLY A 52 15.11 -12.66 -5.11
CA GLY A 52 14.81 -12.67 -3.68
C GLY A 52 13.71 -11.67 -3.29
N CYS A 53 13.76 -10.45 -3.82
CA CYS A 53 12.71 -9.44 -3.62
C CYS A 53 11.36 -9.90 -4.17
N ALA A 54 11.34 -10.45 -5.39
CA ALA A 54 10.11 -10.96 -6.01
C ALA A 54 9.50 -12.08 -5.17
N LEU A 55 10.32 -13.04 -4.71
CA LEU A 55 9.89 -14.11 -3.82
C LEU A 55 9.40 -13.58 -2.47
N GLY A 56 10.09 -12.60 -1.88
CA GLY A 56 9.67 -11.95 -0.64
C GLY A 56 8.32 -11.27 -0.76
N VAL A 57 8.09 -10.53 -1.85
CA VAL A 57 6.79 -9.91 -2.14
C VAL A 57 5.72 -10.99 -2.34
N LEU A 58 5.99 -12.03 -3.13
CA LEU A 58 5.06 -13.13 -3.36
C LEU A 58 4.69 -13.86 -2.05
N ALA A 59 5.65 -14.03 -1.14
CA ALA A 59 5.40 -14.63 0.17
C ALA A 59 4.48 -13.76 1.07
N MET A 60 4.49 -12.43 0.89
CA MET A 60 3.62 -11.51 1.63
C MET A 60 2.19 -11.43 1.10
N VAL A 61 1.94 -11.75 -0.18
CA VAL A 61 0.61 -11.70 -0.81
C VAL A 61 -0.45 -12.54 -0.08
N PRO A 62 -0.22 -13.83 0.27
CA PRO A 62 -1.24 -14.64 0.93
C PRO A 62 -1.59 -14.14 2.33
N ALA A 63 -0.62 -13.64 3.11
CA ALA A 63 -0.88 -13.05 4.42
C ALA A 63 -1.75 -11.79 4.30
N TRP A 64 -1.44 -10.92 3.34
CA TRP A 64 -2.24 -9.72 3.07
C TRP A 64 -3.66 -10.05 2.62
N TRP A 65 -3.84 -11.09 1.81
CA TRP A 65 -5.18 -11.56 1.41
C TRP A 65 -6.01 -12.10 2.58
N ARG A 66 -5.40 -12.82 3.52
CA ARG A 66 -6.09 -13.29 4.73
C ARG A 66 -6.56 -12.12 5.60
N HIS A 67 -5.67 -11.18 5.89
CA HIS A 67 -6.01 -9.96 6.64
C HIS A 67 -7.13 -9.15 5.96
N ARG A 68 -7.08 -9.01 4.62
CA ARG A 68 -8.13 -8.30 3.87
C ARG A 68 -9.48 -9.01 3.92
N ARG A 69 -9.49 -10.36 3.95
CA ARG A 69 -10.72 -11.17 4.04
C ARG A 69 -11.34 -11.09 5.43
N GLU A 70 -10.53 -11.09 6.47
CA GLU A 70 -10.96 -10.90 7.87
C GLU A 70 -11.53 -9.50 8.09
N ALA A 71 -10.86 -8.46 7.60
CA ALA A 71 -11.36 -7.08 7.66
C ALA A 71 -12.73 -6.90 6.97
N ARG A 72 -12.98 -7.62 5.87
CA ARG A 72 -14.29 -7.62 5.20
C ARG A 72 -15.37 -8.40 5.96
N ARG A 73 -15.00 -9.36 6.80
CA ARG A 73 -15.94 -10.13 7.63
C ARG A 73 -16.38 -9.39 8.90
N LEU A 74 -15.57 -8.46 9.39
CA LEU A 74 -15.89 -7.61 10.56
C LEU A 74 -16.63 -6.32 10.20
N ALA A 75 -16.59 -5.89 8.94
CA ALA A 75 -17.32 -4.71 8.45
C ALA A 75 -18.86 -4.77 8.58
N PRO A 76 -19.56 -5.93 8.51
CA PRO A 76 -21.02 -5.99 8.66
C PRO A 76 -21.50 -5.66 10.08
N GLU A 77 -20.68 -5.88 11.11
CA GLU A 77 -21.13 -5.74 12.51
C GLU A 77 -21.11 -4.30 13.02
N ALA A 78 -20.28 -3.45 12.42
CA ALA A 78 -20.27 -2.00 12.68
C ALA A 78 -21.51 -1.29 12.13
N ALA A 79 -22.16 -1.83 11.09
CA ALA A 79 -23.40 -1.28 10.53
C ALA A 79 -24.65 -1.67 11.35
N ALA A 80 -24.60 -2.76 12.12
CA ALA A 80 -25.70 -3.19 12.98
C ALA A 80 -25.74 -2.49 14.35
N THR A 81 -24.67 -1.77 14.73
CA THR A 81 -24.57 -1.01 15.99
C THR A 81 -24.70 0.51 15.78
N ALA A 82 -25.12 0.96 14.60
CA ALA A 82 -25.49 2.36 14.41
C ALA A 82 -26.89 2.58 14.99
N PRO A 83 -27.06 3.43 16.03
CA PRO A 83 -28.40 3.76 16.52
C PRO A 83 -29.24 4.39 15.40
N PRO A 84 -30.54 4.08 15.31
CA PRO A 84 -31.38 4.58 14.22
C PRO A 84 -31.36 6.11 14.19
N PRO A 85 -31.38 6.73 13.00
CA PRO A 85 -31.48 8.18 12.90
C PRO A 85 -32.81 8.60 13.54
N VAL A 86 -32.73 9.34 14.65
CA VAL A 86 -33.90 9.93 15.29
C VAL A 86 -34.55 10.86 14.27
N SER A 87 -35.71 10.46 13.78
CA SER A 87 -36.58 11.25 12.92
C SER A 87 -36.88 12.58 13.62
N ARG A 88 -36.23 13.67 13.18
CA ARG A 88 -36.57 15.01 13.63
C ARG A 88 -38.00 15.30 13.15
N PRO A 89 -38.97 15.60 14.05
CA PRO A 89 -40.34 15.89 13.61
C PRO A 89 -40.35 17.12 12.70
N PRO A 90 -41.30 17.20 11.75
CA PRO A 90 -41.42 18.36 10.87
C PRO A 90 -41.61 19.62 11.70
N ALA A 91 -40.83 20.65 11.38
CA ALA A 91 -40.99 21.97 11.97
C ALA A 91 -42.44 22.44 11.74
N VAL A 92 -43.20 22.56 12.82
CA VAL A 92 -44.53 23.15 12.82
C VAL A 92 -44.37 24.61 12.42
N GLU A 93 -44.88 24.97 11.24
CA GLU A 93 -45.02 26.37 10.82
C GLU A 93 -45.88 27.10 11.86
N PRO A 94 -45.46 28.30 12.33
CA PRO A 94 -46.24 29.05 13.30
C PRO A 94 -47.52 29.56 12.63
N VAL A 95 -48.65 29.01 13.07
CA VAL A 95 -50.00 29.50 12.75
C VAL A 95 -50.12 30.94 13.28
N PRO A 96 -50.48 31.94 12.46
CA PRO A 96 -50.75 33.28 12.97
C PRO A 96 -52.04 33.25 13.81
N GLU A 97 -51.89 33.40 15.12
CA GLU A 97 -53.02 33.59 16.05
C GLU A 97 -53.76 34.89 15.71
N HIS A 98 -55.07 34.79 15.46
CA HIS A 98 -55.98 35.91 15.35
C HIS A 98 -56.46 36.29 16.77
N PRO A 99 -56.40 37.57 17.19
CA PRO A 99 -56.84 37.94 18.53
C PRO A 99 -58.37 37.88 18.69
N PRO A 100 -58.87 37.64 19.92
CA PRO A 100 -60.27 37.33 20.20
C PRO A 100 -61.19 38.55 20.01
N ARG A 101 -62.41 38.28 19.55
CA ARG A 101 -63.52 39.23 19.63
C ARG A 101 -63.86 39.45 21.11
N GLU A 102 -63.45 40.59 21.65
CA GLU A 102 -63.95 41.13 22.92
C GLU A 102 -65.14 42.04 22.60
N GLY A 103 -66.30 41.70 23.15
CA GLY A 103 -67.54 42.45 22.99
C GLY A 103 -67.60 43.68 23.89
N LEU A 104 -68.24 44.72 23.36
CA LEU A 104 -69.13 45.66 24.04
C LEU A 104 -69.96 46.39 22.98
#